data_AF-A0A7X8BM19-F1
#
_entry.id   AF-A0A7X8BM19-F1
#
_cell.length_a   1.000
_cell.length_b   1.000
_cell.length_c   1.000
_cell.angle_alpha   90.00
_cell.angle_beta   90.00
_cell.angle_gamma   90.00
#
_symmetry.space_group_name_H-M   'P 1'
#
loop_
_entity.id
_entity.type
_entity.pdbx_description
1 polymer ?
#
loop_
_entity_poly.entity_id
_entity_poly.type
_entity_poly.pdbx_seq_one_letter_code
_entity_poly.pdbx_strand_id
1 'polypeptide(L)'
;MRKLLMVALTAALIIGATPALAQVAGVWEGTGSGKAYPHPGVVIYPWQQWTGQIPKTMDVFSGKWSDKLGNYGIFKGKQVPSIPELVVFKGSWYWYDPAGTSDQPVYGGDFEMKFHFMGGDFWCEGKWTSIWISLSPGTMKGWKVSPD
;
A
#
# COMPACT_ATOMS: atom_id res chain seq x y z
N MET A 1 -46.32 -6.11 -31.54
CA MET A 1 -45.25 -5.19 -31.08
C MET A 1 -44.71 -5.69 -29.74
N ARG A 2 -43.61 -6.47 -29.75
CA ARG A 2 -42.93 -7.00 -28.55
C ARG A 2 -41.41 -6.85 -28.72
N LYS A 3 -40.93 -5.63 -28.97
CA LYS A 3 -39.50 -5.36 -29.20
C LYS A 3 -38.91 -4.23 -28.35
N LEU A 4 -39.70 -3.57 -27.48
CA LEU A 4 -39.19 -2.48 -26.65
C LEU A 4 -38.81 -2.86 -25.20
N LEU A 5 -39.13 -4.08 -24.74
CA LEU A 5 -38.90 -4.47 -23.34
C LEU A 5 -37.54 -5.13 -23.05
N MET A 6 -36.73 -5.44 -24.07
CA MET A 6 -35.44 -6.13 -23.88
C MET A 6 -34.21 -5.22 -23.84
N VAL A 7 -34.33 -3.94 -24.22
CA VAL A 7 -33.18 -3.01 -24.23
C VAL A 7 -33.01 -2.29 -22.88
N ALA A 8 -34.06 -2.22 -22.06
CA ALA A 8 -34.02 -1.54 -20.77
C ALA A 8 -33.39 -2.37 -19.63
N LEU A 9 -33.34 -3.70 -19.75
CA LEU A 9 -32.80 -4.57 -18.69
C LEU A 9 -31.28 -4.75 -18.79
N THR A 10 -30.70 -4.57 -19.97
CA THR A 10 -29.25 -4.70 -20.17
C THR A 10 -28.49 -3.46 -19.70
N ALA A 11 -29.12 -2.28 -19.75
CA ALA A 11 -28.51 -1.03 -19.27
C ALA A 11 -28.55 -0.86 -17.74
N ALA A 12 -29.54 -1.46 -17.06
CA ALA A 12 -29.64 -1.40 -15.60
C ALA A 12 -28.65 -2.36 -14.88
N LEU A 13 -28.16 -3.39 -15.56
CA LEU A 13 -27.20 -4.35 -14.99
C LEU A 13 -25.73 -3.92 -15.06
N ILE A 14 -25.41 -2.86 -15.82
CA ILE A 14 -24.02 -2.38 -15.96
C ILE A 14 -23.65 -1.35 -14.86
N ILE A 15 -24.64 -0.78 -14.17
CA ILE A 15 -24.42 0.26 -13.14
C ILE A 15 -24.01 -0.37 -11.78
N GLY A 16 -24.22 -1.68 -11.58
CA GLY A 16 -24.08 -2.33 -10.28
C GLY A 16 -22.74 -3.01 -9.98
N ALA A 17 -21.84 -3.13 -10.95
CA ALA A 17 -20.60 -3.88 -10.77
C ALA A 17 -19.39 -3.03 -11.14
N THR A 18 -19.13 -1.96 -10.37
CA THR A 18 -17.76 -1.44 -10.32
C THR A 18 -16.88 -2.60 -9.87
N PRO A 19 -15.96 -3.11 -10.72
CA PRO A 19 -15.18 -4.28 -10.37
C PRO A 19 -14.47 -3.99 -9.05
N ALA A 20 -14.51 -4.93 -8.11
CA ALA A 20 -14.00 -4.71 -6.76
C ALA A 20 -12.52 -4.25 -6.75
N LEU A 21 -11.78 -4.60 -7.81
CA LEU A 21 -10.43 -4.11 -8.10
C LEU A 21 -10.35 -2.58 -8.33
N ALA A 22 -11.30 -1.98 -9.04
CA ALA A 22 -11.35 -0.53 -9.23
C ALA A 22 -11.61 0.22 -7.91
N GLN A 23 -12.14 -0.47 -6.90
CA GLN A 23 -12.37 0.12 -5.58
C GLN A 23 -11.09 0.24 -4.75
N VAL A 24 -10.03 -0.47 -5.10
CA VAL A 24 -8.75 -0.40 -4.37
C VAL A 24 -7.86 0.75 -4.87
N ALA A 25 -7.99 1.15 -6.15
CA ALA A 25 -7.28 2.29 -6.71
C ALA A 25 -7.59 3.58 -5.92
N GLY A 26 -6.56 4.32 -5.53
CA GLY A 26 -6.66 5.57 -4.80
C GLY A 26 -5.47 5.87 -3.89
N VAL A 27 -5.65 6.91 -3.08
CA VAL A 27 -4.72 7.33 -2.04
C VAL A 27 -5.06 6.57 -0.76
N TRP A 28 -4.02 6.04 -0.13
CA TRP A 28 -4.06 5.32 1.14
C TRP A 28 -3.10 5.97 2.12
N GLU A 29 -3.44 5.96 3.39
CA GLU A 29 -2.55 6.41 4.46
C GLU A 29 -2.70 5.53 5.69
N GLY A 30 -1.70 5.58 6.57
CA GLY A 30 -1.71 4.70 7.70
C GLY A 30 -0.53 4.84 8.64
N THR A 31 -0.42 3.84 9.51
CA THR A 31 0.58 3.75 10.57
C THR A 31 1.16 2.35 10.63
N GLY A 32 2.30 2.22 11.29
CA GLY A 32 3.04 0.99 11.39
C GLY A 32 3.81 0.90 12.69
N SER A 33 4.37 -0.27 12.92
CA SER A 33 5.22 -0.55 14.07
C SER A 33 6.46 -1.31 13.64
N GLY A 34 7.46 -1.30 14.52
CA GLY A 34 8.77 -1.86 14.26
C GLY A 34 9.84 -0.78 14.23
N LYS A 35 11.09 -1.22 14.27
CA LYS A 35 12.27 -0.36 14.26
C LYS A 35 13.42 -1.10 13.59
N ALA A 36 14.28 -0.36 12.93
CA ALA A 36 15.50 -0.89 12.33
C ALA A 36 16.70 -0.06 12.79
N TYR A 37 17.88 -0.68 12.76
CA TYR A 37 19.14 -0.06 13.19
C TYR A 37 20.16 -0.04 12.04
N PRO A 38 20.09 0.94 11.13
CA PRO A 38 20.93 1.00 9.93
C PRO A 38 22.43 1.00 10.21
N HIS A 39 22.85 1.71 11.26
CA HIS A 39 24.22 1.77 11.74
C HIS A 39 24.24 2.11 13.24
N PRO A 40 25.39 1.99 13.92
CA PRO A 40 25.49 2.28 15.36
C PRO A 40 24.95 3.66 15.71
N GLY A 41 24.14 3.73 16.77
CA GLY A 41 23.56 4.98 17.27
C GLY A 41 22.36 5.51 16.50
N VAL A 42 21.97 4.88 15.38
CA VAL A 42 20.78 5.27 14.61
C VAL A 42 19.69 4.23 14.71
N VAL A 43 18.49 4.72 15.03
CA VAL A 43 17.25 3.96 15.02
C VAL A 43 16.28 4.67 14.09
N ILE A 44 15.62 3.91 13.23
CA ILE A 44 14.55 4.39 12.37
C ILE A 44 13.28 3.60 12.68
N TYR A 45 12.12 4.22 12.43
CA TYR A 45 10.80 3.59 12.60
C TYR A 45 10.06 3.57 11.25
N PRO A 46 10.43 2.63 10.35
CA PRO A 46 9.80 2.52 9.05
C PRO A 46 8.30 2.40 9.18
N TRP A 47 7.57 3.08 8.30
CA TRP A 47 6.10 3.04 8.26
C TRP A 47 5.39 3.58 9.51
N GLN A 48 6.07 4.25 10.45
CA GLN A 48 5.39 4.86 11.61
C GLN A 48 4.23 5.77 11.16
N GLN A 49 4.46 6.56 10.11
CA GLN A 49 3.46 7.22 9.30
C GLN A 49 3.75 6.95 7.82
N TRP A 50 2.73 6.74 7.00
CA TRP A 50 2.92 6.53 5.57
C TRP A 50 1.72 6.98 4.74
N THR A 51 1.99 7.29 3.47
CA THR A 51 1.00 7.57 2.42
C THR A 51 1.41 6.83 1.16
N GLY A 52 0.47 6.18 0.50
CA GLY A 52 0.69 5.43 -0.74
C GLY A 52 -0.43 5.61 -1.76
N GLN A 53 -0.11 5.28 -2.99
CA GLN A 53 -1.01 5.34 -4.14
C GLN A 53 -1.10 3.96 -4.78
N ILE A 54 -2.31 3.58 -5.18
CA ILE A 54 -2.58 2.50 -6.12
C ILE A 54 -3.25 3.13 -7.35
N PRO A 55 -2.64 3.10 -8.54
CA PRO A 55 -3.26 3.64 -9.75
C PRO A 55 -4.41 2.73 -10.22
N LYS A 56 -5.28 3.26 -11.07
CA LYS A 56 -6.34 2.48 -11.76
C LYS A 56 -5.85 1.24 -12.49
N THR A 57 -4.60 1.21 -12.94
CA THR A 57 -3.97 0.02 -13.54
C THR A 57 -3.74 -1.12 -12.56
N MET A 58 -3.79 -0.84 -11.25
CA MET A 58 -3.64 -1.80 -10.15
C MET A 58 -2.29 -2.53 -10.11
N ASP A 59 -1.33 -2.13 -10.93
CA ASP A 59 -0.06 -2.83 -11.12
C ASP A 59 0.96 -2.55 -10.02
N VAL A 60 0.88 -1.38 -9.38
CA VAL A 60 1.84 -0.89 -8.40
C VAL A 60 1.17 -0.29 -7.17
N PHE A 61 1.72 -0.59 -6.00
CA PHE A 61 1.49 0.18 -4.77
C PHE A 61 2.79 0.89 -4.40
N SER A 62 2.80 2.21 -4.38
CA SER A 62 4.00 2.98 -4.04
C SER A 62 3.70 4.22 -3.23
N GLY A 63 4.68 4.69 -2.47
CA GLY A 63 4.47 5.81 -1.58
C GLY A 63 5.69 6.20 -0.78
N LYS A 64 5.43 6.91 0.32
CA LYS A 64 6.43 7.44 1.24
C LYS A 64 6.08 7.06 2.67
N TRP A 65 7.11 6.90 3.49
CA TRP A 65 6.97 6.75 4.93
C TRP A 65 7.83 7.77 5.66
N SER A 66 7.47 8.07 6.89
CA SER A 66 8.25 8.92 7.79
C SER A 66 8.09 8.50 9.25
N ASP A 67 9.02 8.95 10.09
CA ASP A 67 8.93 8.84 11.54
C ASP A 67 9.11 10.20 12.25
N LYS A 68 8.81 10.22 13.55
CA LYS A 68 8.91 11.41 14.42
C LYS A 68 10.33 11.90 14.65
N LEU A 69 11.35 11.12 14.29
CA LEU A 69 12.75 11.53 14.37
C LEU A 69 13.21 12.22 13.08
N GLY A 70 12.32 12.38 12.10
CA GLY A 70 12.61 13.01 10.82
C GLY A 70 13.19 12.06 9.78
N ASN A 71 13.27 10.75 10.06
CA ASN A 71 13.64 9.78 9.05
C ASN A 71 12.48 9.60 8.06
N TYR A 72 12.81 9.40 6.79
CA TYR A 72 11.81 9.17 5.76
C TYR A 72 12.35 8.28 4.66
N GLY A 73 11.44 7.78 3.83
CA GLY A 73 11.77 6.85 2.78
C GLY A 73 10.65 6.64 1.80
N ILE A 74 10.89 5.76 0.84
CA ILE A 74 9.93 5.39 -0.21
C ILE A 74 9.69 3.89 -0.18
N PHE A 75 8.58 3.47 -0.77
CA PHE A 75 8.29 2.07 -1.01
C PHE A 75 7.65 1.87 -2.36
N LYS A 76 7.84 0.68 -2.93
CA LYS A 76 7.19 0.26 -4.18
C LYS A 76 7.01 -1.25 -4.18
N GLY A 77 5.80 -1.70 -4.45
CA GLY A 77 5.44 -3.10 -4.62
C GLY A 77 4.57 -3.32 -5.85
N LYS A 78 4.60 -4.55 -6.35
CA LYS A 78 3.78 -4.99 -7.47
C LYS A 78 2.63 -5.87 -6.97
N GLN A 79 1.50 -5.80 -7.66
CA GLN A 79 0.41 -6.71 -7.39
C GLN A 79 0.88 -8.15 -7.64
N VAL A 80 0.53 -9.05 -6.73
CA VAL A 80 0.68 -10.50 -6.89
C VAL A 80 -0.70 -11.14 -7.04
N PRO A 81 -0.80 -12.39 -7.54
CA PRO A 81 -2.10 -13.06 -7.69
C PRO A 81 -2.93 -12.97 -6.41
N SER A 82 -4.17 -12.50 -6.55
CA SER A 82 -5.03 -12.13 -5.44
C SER A 82 -6.46 -12.64 -5.69
N ILE A 83 -7.28 -12.73 -4.64
CA ILE A 83 -8.68 -13.19 -4.75
C ILE A 83 -9.62 -11.99 -4.88
N PRO A 84 -10.88 -12.17 -5.33
CA PRO A 84 -11.76 -11.05 -5.64
C PRO A 84 -12.00 -10.04 -4.52
N GLU A 85 -11.79 -10.41 -3.25
CA GLU A 85 -12.04 -9.61 -2.03
C GLU A 85 -10.74 -9.10 -1.34
N LEU A 86 -9.60 -9.43 -1.92
CA LEU A 86 -8.28 -9.17 -1.34
C LEU A 86 -7.29 -8.85 -2.46
N VAL A 87 -6.68 -7.68 -2.43
CA VAL A 87 -5.55 -7.35 -3.31
C VAL A 87 -4.26 -7.40 -2.49
N VAL A 88 -3.23 -8.05 -3.02
CA VAL A 88 -1.95 -8.20 -2.33
C VAL A 88 -0.84 -7.55 -3.15
N PHE A 89 -0.04 -6.72 -2.50
CA PHE A 89 1.18 -6.14 -3.06
C PHE A 89 2.40 -6.64 -2.30
N LYS A 90 3.42 -7.03 -3.05
CA LYS A 90 4.74 -7.37 -2.50
C LYS A 90 5.78 -6.44 -3.10
N GLY A 91 6.70 -5.97 -2.29
CA GLY A 91 7.66 -4.98 -2.73
C GLY A 91 8.77 -4.73 -1.73
N SER A 92 9.42 -3.59 -1.93
CA SER A 92 10.57 -3.18 -1.14
C SER A 92 10.38 -1.75 -0.63
N TRP A 93 10.97 -1.46 0.52
CA TRP A 93 11.05 -0.13 1.08
C TRP A 93 12.50 0.31 1.21
N TYR A 94 12.69 1.62 1.21
CA TYR A 94 13.98 2.28 1.17
C TYR A 94 13.99 3.45 2.15
N TRP A 95 15.18 3.84 2.61
CA TRP A 95 15.42 4.94 3.55
C TRP A 95 16.35 5.98 2.94
N TYR A 96 16.02 7.26 3.08
CA TYR A 96 16.97 8.33 2.75
C TYR A 96 17.86 8.58 3.96
N ASP A 97 19.10 8.09 3.88
CA ASP A 97 20.11 8.28 4.90
C ASP A 97 20.59 9.75 4.91
N PRO A 98 20.29 10.54 5.95
CA PRO A 98 20.72 11.93 6.02
C PRO A 98 22.24 12.08 6.17
N ALA A 99 22.96 11.04 6.57
CA ALA A 99 24.41 11.02 6.65
C ALA A 99 25.07 10.51 5.35
N GLY A 100 24.26 9.99 4.42
CA GLY A 100 24.72 9.49 3.14
C GLY A 100 25.27 10.61 2.25
N THR A 101 26.30 10.29 1.46
CA THR A 101 26.86 11.20 0.45
C THR A 101 26.06 11.21 -0.86
N SER A 102 24.96 10.44 -0.92
CA SER A 102 24.15 10.21 -2.11
C SER A 102 22.69 10.54 -1.82
N ASP A 103 22.05 11.24 -2.76
CA ASP A 103 20.60 11.50 -2.72
C ASP A 103 19.76 10.25 -3.01
N GLN A 104 20.40 9.10 -3.27
CA GLN A 104 19.72 7.84 -3.54
C GLN A 104 19.34 7.12 -2.24
N PRO A 105 18.09 6.63 -2.12
CA PRO A 105 17.66 5.95 -0.91
C PRO A 105 18.26 4.54 -0.83
N VAL A 106 18.60 4.11 0.38
CA VAL A 106 19.19 2.80 0.70
C VAL A 106 18.09 1.77 0.84
N TYR A 107 18.27 0.58 0.25
CA TYR A 107 17.35 -0.54 0.42
C TYR A 107 17.22 -0.91 1.90
N GLY A 108 15.99 -0.86 2.43
CA GLY A 108 15.70 -1.15 3.83
C GLY A 108 15.21 -2.57 4.05
N GLY A 109 14.48 -3.14 3.09
CA GLY A 109 13.96 -4.50 3.16
C GLY A 109 12.70 -4.68 2.34
N ASP A 110 12.01 -5.80 2.56
CA ASP A 110 10.82 -6.18 1.82
C ASP A 110 9.53 -5.94 2.60
N PHE A 111 8.41 -5.86 1.90
CA PHE A 111 7.08 -5.80 2.52
C PHE A 111 6.05 -6.61 1.73
N GLU A 112 5.00 -7.01 2.45
CA GLU A 112 3.75 -7.53 1.91
C GLU A 112 2.59 -6.72 2.52
N MET A 113 1.72 -6.18 1.67
CA MET A 113 0.53 -5.44 2.06
C MET A 113 -0.72 -6.07 1.44
N LYS A 114 -1.77 -6.19 2.24
CA LYS A 114 -3.08 -6.76 1.91
C LYS A 114 -4.14 -5.68 2.01
N PHE A 115 -4.94 -5.53 0.97
CA PHE A 115 -6.01 -4.55 0.88
C PHE A 115 -7.35 -5.26 0.88
N HIS A 116 -8.20 -4.90 1.83
CA HIS A 116 -9.52 -5.47 2.10
C HIS A 116 -10.61 -4.45 1.74
N PHE A 117 -11.70 -4.94 1.14
CA PHE A 117 -12.78 -4.09 0.62
C PHE A 117 -14.16 -4.76 0.77
N MET A 118 -14.46 -5.21 1.99
CA MET A 118 -15.73 -5.84 2.32
C MET A 118 -16.74 -4.82 2.87
N GLY A 119 -18.00 -4.90 2.44
CA GLY A 119 -19.10 -4.16 3.06
C GLY A 119 -19.05 -2.63 2.92
N GLY A 120 -18.24 -2.10 2.00
CA GLY A 120 -18.03 -0.65 1.83
C GLY A 120 -16.89 -0.08 2.68
N ASP A 121 -16.24 -0.90 3.52
CA ASP A 121 -15.08 -0.52 4.31
C ASP A 121 -13.78 -0.85 3.57
N PHE A 122 -12.85 0.12 3.54
CA PHE A 122 -11.56 0.01 2.87
C PHE A 122 -10.41 0.14 3.85
N TRP A 123 -9.71 -0.96 4.10
CA TRP A 123 -8.58 -1.00 5.01
C TRP A 123 -7.47 -1.90 4.48
N CYS A 124 -6.25 -1.70 4.96
CA CYS A 124 -5.12 -2.54 4.60
C CYS A 124 -4.30 -2.91 5.82
N GLU A 125 -3.62 -4.05 5.73
CA GLU A 125 -2.65 -4.52 6.71
C GLU A 125 -1.48 -5.22 6.04
N GLY A 126 -0.32 -5.19 6.67
CA GLY A 126 0.88 -5.75 6.09
C GLY A 126 2.00 -5.92 7.09
N LYS A 127 3.08 -6.53 6.60
CA LYS A 127 4.32 -6.76 7.33
C LYS A 127 5.50 -6.30 6.49
N TRP A 128 6.55 -5.86 7.16
CA TRP A 128 7.84 -5.55 6.53
C TRP A 128 9.00 -6.21 7.27
N THR A 129 10.07 -6.49 6.54
CA THR A 129 11.35 -6.97 7.05
C THR A 129 12.42 -5.89 6.87
N SER A 130 13.53 -6.02 7.58
CA SER A 130 14.67 -5.12 7.48
C SER A 130 15.92 -5.94 7.17
N ILE A 131 16.79 -5.42 6.30
CA ILE A 131 18.15 -5.96 6.12
C ILE A 131 19.05 -5.64 7.32
N TRP A 132 18.73 -4.58 8.06
CA TRP A 132 19.39 -4.20 9.30
C TRP A 132 18.77 -4.93 10.49
N ILE A 133 19.46 -4.88 11.63
CA ILE A 133 18.99 -5.48 12.88
C ILE A 133 17.57 -4.98 13.17
N SER A 134 16.64 -5.94 13.33
CA SER A 134 15.28 -5.73 13.79
C SER A 134 14.86 -6.92 14.64
N LEU A 135 14.22 -6.66 15.78
CA LEU A 135 13.84 -7.71 16.75
C LEU A 135 12.62 -8.54 16.29
N SER A 136 11.84 -8.01 15.35
CA SER A 136 10.69 -8.68 14.76
C SER A 136 10.37 -8.10 13.39
N PRO A 137 9.60 -8.79 12.54
CA PRO A 137 8.96 -8.14 11.40
C PRO A 137 8.14 -6.96 11.91
N GLY A 138 8.24 -5.82 11.22
CA GLY A 138 7.37 -4.70 11.50
C GLY A 138 6.00 -4.90 10.88
N THR A 139 5.04 -4.09 11.31
CA THR A 139 3.66 -4.13 10.81
C THR A 139 3.29 -2.79 10.19
N MET A 140 2.31 -2.83 9.31
CA MET A 140 1.72 -1.66 8.67
C MET A 140 0.21 -1.87 8.57
N LYS A 141 -0.56 -0.81 8.80
CA LYS A 141 -2.02 -0.78 8.61
C LYS A 141 -2.44 0.57 8.07
N GLY A 142 -3.55 0.63 7.35
CA GLY A 142 -4.02 1.87 6.75
C GLY A 142 -5.46 1.82 6.28
N TRP A 143 -5.90 2.94 5.75
CA TRP A 143 -7.25 3.17 5.26
C TRP A 143 -7.19 4.01 3.98
N LYS A 144 -8.21 3.87 3.15
CA LYS A 144 -8.34 4.66 1.93
C LYS A 144 -8.85 6.06 2.28
N VAL A 145 -8.27 7.08 1.65
CA VAL A 145 -8.61 8.49 1.94
C VAL A 145 -9.07 9.28 0.72
N SER A 146 -8.73 8.82 -0.47
CA SER A 146 -9.27 9.36 -1.72
C SER A 146 -9.36 8.25 -2.76
N PRO A 147 -10.40 8.24 -3.62
CA PRO A 147 -10.35 7.48 -4.87
C PRO A 147 -9.27 8.05 -5.82
N ASP A 148 -8.85 7.23 -6.79
CA ASP A 148 -7.99 7.63 -7.94
C ASP A 148 -8.80 8.21 -9.10
#